data_AF-A0A969FKL7-F1
#
_entry.id   AF-A0A969FKL7-F1
#
_cell.length_a   1.000
_cell.length_b   1.000
_cell.length_c   1.000
_cell.angle_alpha   90.00
_cell.angle_beta   90.00
_cell.angle_gamma   90.00
#
_symmetry.space_group_name_H-M   'P 1'
#
loop_
_entity.id
_entity.type
_entity.pdbx_description
1 polymer ?
#
loop_
_entity_poly.entity_id
_entity_poly.type
_entity_poly.pdbx_seq_one_letter_code
_entity_poly.pdbx_strand_id
1 'polypeptide(L)'
;MVSGNLGDDVVNGGDGNDLLVGGQGNDALNGETGDDTLSGDFGKDTLTGGTGADTFVLRSATATTDTAQADIVTDFELGSDRIGLSAGAVQALEDTTLNGVSGTLIRDANAGNAILGFVNNLSSAQLAGQFVSTSFT
;
A
#
# COMPACT_ATOMS: atom_id res chain seq x y z
N MET A 1 1.76 -12.53 -12.51
CA MET A 1 0.44 -11.95 -12.12
C MET A 1 -0.31 -12.99 -11.34
N VAL A 2 -0.60 -12.68 -10.08
CA VAL A 2 -1.32 -13.53 -9.12
C VAL A 2 -2.48 -12.71 -8.55
N SER A 3 -3.67 -13.31 -8.40
CA SER A 3 -4.86 -12.57 -7.95
C SER A 3 -5.71 -13.34 -6.94
N GLY A 4 -6.18 -12.68 -5.88
CA GLY A 4 -7.06 -13.24 -4.84
C GLY A 4 -8.52 -13.37 -5.30
N ASN A 5 -9.03 -12.32 -5.97
CA ASN A 5 -10.39 -12.17 -6.50
C ASN A 5 -11.42 -11.65 -5.48
N LEU A 6 -12.30 -12.49 -4.93
CA LEU A 6 -13.37 -12.06 -4.00
C LEU A 6 -13.21 -12.79 -2.67
N GLY A 7 -13.34 -12.06 -1.57
CA GLY A 7 -13.17 -12.56 -0.22
C GLY A 7 -11.81 -12.15 0.36
N ASP A 8 -11.59 -12.51 1.62
CA ASP A 8 -10.30 -12.25 2.30
C ASP A 8 -9.30 -13.33 1.86
N ASP A 9 -8.29 -12.95 1.08
CA ASP A 9 -7.35 -13.86 0.44
C ASP A 9 -5.92 -13.76 0.99
N VAL A 10 -5.14 -14.83 0.79
CA VAL A 10 -3.68 -14.83 0.96
C VAL A 10 -3.05 -15.05 -0.41
N VAL A 11 -2.33 -14.05 -0.89
CA VAL A 11 -1.71 -14.04 -2.22
C VAL A 11 -0.19 -14.00 -2.06
N ASN A 12 0.52 -14.99 -2.61
CA ASN A 12 1.98 -15.05 -2.57
C ASN A 12 2.54 -14.98 -4.01
N GLY A 13 3.55 -14.13 -4.23
CA GLY A 13 4.25 -13.97 -5.52
C GLY A 13 5.25 -15.10 -5.75
N GLY A 14 6.16 -15.26 -4.80
CA GLY A 14 7.20 -16.28 -4.84
C GLY A 14 8.52 -15.69 -5.34
N ASP A 15 9.30 -16.50 -6.06
CA ASP A 15 10.54 -16.00 -6.66
C ASP A 15 10.25 -15.29 -8.00
N GLY A 16 10.77 -14.07 -8.14
CA GLY A 16 10.73 -13.28 -9.37
C GLY A 16 9.98 -11.96 -9.21
N ASN A 17 9.89 -11.21 -10.29
CA ASN A 17 9.20 -9.92 -10.28
C ASN A 17 7.72 -10.15 -10.57
N ASP A 18 6.88 -10.00 -9.56
CA ASP A 18 5.47 -10.32 -9.63
C ASP A 18 4.55 -9.10 -9.61
N LEU A 19 3.33 -9.35 -10.09
CA LEU A 19 2.18 -8.44 -9.96
C LEU A 19 1.13 -9.15 -9.13
N LEU A 20 0.91 -8.68 -7.91
CA LEU A 20 -0.07 -9.23 -6.97
C LEU A 20 -1.28 -8.29 -6.88
N VAL A 21 -2.47 -8.86 -7.02
CA VAL A 21 -3.74 -8.14 -6.92
C VAL A 21 -4.65 -8.85 -5.90
N GLY A 22 -5.02 -8.19 -4.81
CA GLY A 22 -5.92 -8.73 -3.79
C GLY A 22 -7.32 -8.94 -4.34
N GLY A 23 -7.98 -7.83 -4.68
CA GLY A 23 -9.31 -7.84 -5.29
C GLY A 23 -10.32 -7.20 -4.34
N GLN A 24 -11.40 -7.88 -4.01
CA GLN A 24 -12.33 -7.41 -2.98
C GLN A 24 -12.17 -8.24 -1.71
N GLY A 25 -11.91 -7.62 -0.57
CA GLY A 25 -11.74 -8.30 0.70
C GLY A 25 -10.64 -7.63 1.52
N ASN A 26 -10.35 -8.18 2.69
CA ASN A 26 -9.15 -7.81 3.45
C ASN A 26 -8.06 -8.84 3.15
N ASP A 27 -7.20 -8.50 2.21
CA ASP A 27 -6.24 -9.44 1.65
C ASP A 27 -4.86 -9.34 2.33
N ALA A 28 -4.11 -10.43 2.32
CA ALA A 28 -2.71 -10.48 2.69
C ALA A 28 -1.86 -10.83 1.47
N LEU A 29 -1.09 -9.86 0.96
CA LEU A 29 -0.22 -10.02 -0.20
C LEU A 29 1.25 -10.10 0.24
N ASN A 30 1.97 -11.12 -0.22
CA ASN A 30 3.39 -11.32 0.04
C ASN A 30 4.16 -11.48 -1.29
N GLY A 31 5.02 -10.51 -1.63
CA GLY A 31 5.85 -10.56 -2.84
C GLY A 31 6.91 -11.67 -2.78
N GLU A 32 7.59 -11.76 -1.63
CA GLU A 32 8.71 -12.68 -1.36
C GLU A 32 10.04 -12.20 -1.94
N THR A 33 10.51 -12.68 -3.09
CA THR A 33 11.80 -12.23 -3.64
C THR A 33 11.66 -11.71 -5.06
N GLY A 34 12.20 -10.52 -5.32
CA GLY A 34 12.12 -9.88 -6.63
C GLY A 34 11.59 -8.46 -6.51
N ASP A 35 11.56 -7.74 -7.63
CA ASP A 35 10.97 -6.39 -7.64
C ASP A 35 9.46 -6.51 -7.94
N ASP A 36 8.66 -6.44 -6.89
CA ASP A 36 7.23 -6.75 -6.96
C ASP A 36 6.35 -5.51 -7.08
N THR A 37 5.15 -5.70 -7.60
CA THR A 37 4.07 -4.72 -7.59
C THR A 37 2.86 -5.30 -6.88
N LEU A 38 2.48 -4.72 -5.74
CA LEU A 38 1.40 -5.21 -4.88
C LEU A 38 0.24 -4.22 -4.87
N SER A 39 -0.97 -4.67 -5.18
CA SER A 39 -2.20 -3.87 -5.06
C SER A 39 -3.28 -4.65 -4.32
N GLY A 40 -3.72 -4.15 -3.18
CA GLY A 40 -4.82 -4.77 -2.42
C GLY A 40 -6.21 -4.59 -3.06
N ASP A 41 -6.37 -3.54 -3.86
CA ASP A 41 -7.62 -3.11 -4.51
C ASP A 41 -8.71 -2.59 -3.56
N PHE A 42 -9.64 -3.42 -3.09
CA PHE A 42 -10.80 -3.00 -2.29
C PHE A 42 -10.81 -3.73 -0.94
N GLY A 43 -10.59 -2.96 0.12
CA GLY A 43 -10.81 -3.41 1.48
C GLY A 43 -9.68 -2.90 2.36
N LYS A 44 -9.34 -3.66 3.41
CA LYS A 44 -8.23 -3.34 4.29
C LYS A 44 -7.13 -4.39 4.11
N ASP A 45 -6.16 -4.06 3.29
CA ASP A 45 -5.16 -5.04 2.87
C ASP A 45 -3.88 -4.96 3.71
N THR A 46 -3.13 -6.06 3.76
CA THR A 46 -1.79 -6.14 4.35
C THR A 46 -0.81 -6.52 3.26
N LEU A 47 0.16 -5.67 2.98
CA LEU A 47 1.08 -5.78 1.87
C LEU A 47 2.51 -5.93 2.40
N THR A 48 3.16 -7.05 2.06
CA THR A 48 4.55 -7.37 2.37
C THR A 48 5.31 -7.50 1.06
N GLY A 49 6.26 -6.62 0.77
CA GLY A 49 7.05 -6.67 -0.47
C GLY A 49 8.03 -7.84 -0.45
N GLY A 50 8.75 -7.99 0.65
CA GLY A 50 9.82 -8.96 0.78
C GLY A 50 11.17 -8.32 0.43
N THR A 51 11.99 -9.03 -0.34
CA THR A 51 13.29 -8.52 -0.78
C THR A 51 13.21 -8.02 -2.21
N GLY A 52 13.64 -6.79 -2.46
CA GLY A 52 13.65 -6.22 -3.80
C GLY A 52 13.38 -4.73 -3.76
N ALA A 53 13.15 -4.14 -4.93
CA ALA A 53 12.64 -2.78 -5.05
C ALA A 53 11.14 -2.84 -5.38
N ASP A 54 10.31 -2.79 -4.33
CA ASP A 54 8.88 -3.07 -4.46
C ASP A 54 8.05 -1.81 -4.69
N THR A 55 6.92 -1.97 -5.37
CA THR A 55 5.94 -0.91 -5.57
C THR A 55 4.60 -1.29 -4.94
N PHE A 56 4.25 -0.58 -3.87
CA PHE A 56 2.95 -0.72 -3.21
C PHE A 56 1.94 0.23 -3.83
N VAL A 57 0.95 -0.32 -4.52
CA VAL A 57 -0.09 0.41 -5.21
C VAL A 57 -1.29 0.56 -4.29
N LEU A 58 -1.36 1.73 -3.67
CA LEU A 58 -2.42 2.05 -2.72
C LEU A 58 -3.60 2.67 -3.46
N ARG A 59 -4.77 2.09 -3.24
CA ARG A 59 -6.02 2.55 -3.84
C ARG A 59 -6.79 3.43 -2.88
N SER A 60 -7.46 4.44 -3.43
CA SER A 60 -8.38 5.26 -2.67
C SER A 60 -9.62 4.46 -2.31
N ALA A 61 -9.75 4.07 -1.04
CA ALA A 61 -10.98 3.53 -0.49
C ALA A 61 -12.11 4.50 -0.82
N THR A 62 -13.03 4.06 -1.67
CA THR A 62 -14.03 4.96 -2.24
C THR A 62 -14.93 5.47 -1.12
N ALA A 63 -14.90 6.79 -0.89
CA ALA A 63 -15.87 7.57 -0.10
C ALA A 63 -15.87 7.47 1.43
N THR A 64 -14.80 7.00 2.11
CA THR A 64 -14.75 7.09 3.59
C THR A 64 -13.44 7.70 4.07
N THR A 65 -13.52 8.63 5.03
CA THR A 65 -12.37 9.14 5.80
C THR A 65 -11.88 8.14 6.84
N ASP A 66 -12.30 6.88 6.73
CA ASP A 66 -12.12 5.88 7.77
C ASP A 66 -10.74 5.25 7.64
N THR A 67 -9.86 5.67 8.55
CA THR A 67 -8.51 5.09 8.72
C THR A 67 -8.54 3.60 9.07
N ALA A 68 -9.71 3.00 9.34
CA ALA A 68 -9.86 1.58 9.59
C ALA A 68 -9.87 0.72 8.31
N GLN A 69 -10.15 1.31 7.12
CA GLN A 69 -10.25 0.59 5.84
C GLN A 69 -9.12 0.96 4.88
N ALA A 70 -7.99 0.34 5.09
CA ALA A 70 -6.77 1.08 5.15
C ALA A 70 -5.64 0.08 4.96
N ASP A 71 -4.86 0.24 3.90
CA ASP A 71 -3.83 -0.74 3.56
C ASP A 71 -2.56 -0.60 4.40
N ILE A 72 -2.08 -1.71 4.94
CA ILE A 72 -0.89 -1.71 5.79
C ILE A 72 0.27 -2.28 4.99
N VAL A 73 1.29 -1.45 4.73
CA VAL A 73 2.57 -1.93 4.23
C VAL A 73 3.46 -2.31 5.42
N THR A 74 3.91 -3.56 5.48
CA THR A 74 4.54 -4.12 6.69
C THR A 74 6.07 -4.03 6.73
N ASP A 75 6.74 -3.96 5.59
CA ASP A 75 8.19 -4.14 5.49
C ASP A 75 8.92 -3.12 4.62
N PHE A 76 8.25 -2.03 4.24
CA PHE A 76 8.79 -0.98 3.37
C PHE A 76 10.25 -0.57 3.69
N GLU A 77 11.13 -0.71 2.72
CA GLU A 77 12.54 -0.33 2.76
C GLU A 77 12.80 1.02 2.07
N LEU A 78 13.23 2.01 2.86
CA LEU A 78 13.56 3.34 2.33
C LEU A 78 14.67 3.29 1.27
N GLY A 79 14.37 3.81 0.09
CA GLY A 79 15.34 3.93 -1.00
C GLY A 79 15.38 2.71 -1.93
N SER A 80 14.78 1.59 -1.53
CA SER A 80 14.46 0.47 -2.42
C SER A 80 13.02 0.60 -2.91
N ASP A 81 12.09 0.70 -1.96
CA ASP A 81 10.66 0.59 -2.24
C ASP A 81 10.01 1.93 -2.59
N ARG A 82 8.84 1.82 -3.21
CA ARG A 82 8.05 2.93 -3.73
C ARG A 82 6.59 2.79 -3.38
N ILE A 83 5.93 3.93 -3.20
CA ILE A 83 4.48 4.00 -3.01
C ILE A 83 3.87 4.56 -4.29
N GLY A 84 3.07 3.74 -4.95
CA GLY A 84 2.22 4.12 -6.06
C GLY A 84 0.84 4.54 -5.57
N LEU A 85 0.36 5.69 -6.03
CA LEU A 85 -1.03 6.11 -5.79
C LEU A 85 -1.86 5.89 -7.04
N SER A 86 -2.89 5.05 -6.94
CA SER A 86 -3.77 4.74 -8.07
C SER A 86 -4.68 5.90 -8.48
N ALA A 87 -4.78 6.95 -7.65
CA ALA A 87 -5.59 8.13 -7.92
C ALA A 87 -4.98 9.39 -7.30
N GLY A 88 -4.72 10.40 -8.13
CA GLY A 88 -4.39 11.77 -7.68
C GLY A 88 -2.97 11.98 -7.14
N ALA A 89 -2.73 13.19 -6.64
CA ALA A 89 -1.48 13.60 -6.00
C ALA A 89 -1.61 13.51 -4.47
N VAL A 90 -0.50 13.21 -3.79
CA VAL A 90 -0.38 13.32 -2.33
C VAL A 90 -0.67 14.76 -1.89
N GLN A 91 -1.65 14.96 -1.01
CA GLN A 91 -1.98 16.26 -0.43
C GLN A 91 -1.41 16.48 0.96
N ALA A 92 -1.17 15.41 1.73
CA ALA A 92 -0.53 15.53 3.05
C ALA A 92 0.13 14.23 3.48
N LEU A 93 1.17 14.38 4.30
CA LEU A 93 1.84 13.33 5.06
C LEU A 93 1.80 13.74 6.53
N GLU A 94 1.18 12.92 7.39
CA GLU A 94 1.03 13.22 8.82
C GLU A 94 1.54 12.06 9.68
N ASP A 95 2.45 12.35 10.60
CA ASP A 95 2.86 11.36 11.61
C ASP A 95 1.67 11.05 12.52
N THR A 96 1.35 9.77 12.68
CA THR A 96 0.21 9.33 13.47
C THR A 96 0.50 8.00 14.16
N THR A 97 -0.44 7.54 14.98
CA THR A 97 -0.43 6.22 15.61
C THR A 97 -1.78 5.54 15.35
N LEU A 98 -1.79 4.36 14.73
CA LEU A 98 -2.99 3.51 14.68
C LEU A 98 -2.67 2.07 15.07
N ASN A 99 -3.61 1.50 15.83
CA ASN A 99 -3.47 0.24 16.55
C ASN A 99 -2.21 0.15 17.42
N GLY A 100 -1.71 1.29 17.92
CA GLY A 100 -0.52 1.36 18.77
C GLY A 100 0.82 1.36 18.04
N VAL A 101 0.82 1.40 16.70
CA VAL A 101 2.02 1.48 15.86
C VAL A 101 2.17 2.92 15.37
N SER A 102 3.36 3.51 15.50
CA SER A 102 3.65 4.83 14.90
C SER A 102 3.92 4.66 13.40
N GLY A 103 3.40 5.59 12.60
CA GLY A 103 3.57 5.57 11.15
C GLY A 103 3.15 6.88 10.51
N THR A 104 3.10 6.91 9.19
CA THR A 104 2.74 8.11 8.44
C THR A 104 1.43 7.90 7.70
N LEU A 105 0.49 8.77 7.96
CA LEU A 105 -0.75 8.91 7.22
C LEU A 105 -0.51 9.66 5.90
N ILE A 106 -0.82 9.03 4.76
CA ILE A 106 -0.81 9.65 3.43
C ILE A 106 -2.25 10.01 3.05
N ARG A 107 -2.52 11.26 2.59
CA ARG A 107 -3.86 11.72 2.13
C ARG A 107 -3.86 12.17 0.67
N ASP A 108 -4.89 11.82 -0.11
CA ASP A 108 -5.09 12.25 -1.53
C ASP A 108 -6.10 13.43 -1.72
N ALA A 109 -6.18 13.98 -2.94
CA ALA A 109 -6.90 15.22 -3.28
C ALA A 109 -8.36 15.10 -3.75
N ASN A 110 -8.83 13.92 -4.13
CA ASN A 110 -10.04 13.78 -4.94
C ASN A 110 -11.19 13.14 -4.16
N ALA A 111 -11.77 13.90 -3.22
CA ALA A 111 -13.12 13.73 -2.64
C ALA A 111 -13.57 12.30 -2.24
N GLY A 112 -12.63 11.44 -1.91
CA GLY A 112 -12.79 10.16 -1.23
C GLY A 112 -11.42 9.88 -0.63
N ASN A 113 -11.31 9.96 0.69
CA ASN A 113 -10.01 9.99 1.33
C ASN A 113 -9.36 8.61 1.27
N ALA A 114 -8.38 8.41 0.39
CA ALA A 114 -7.39 7.37 0.60
C ALA A 114 -6.57 7.74 1.83
N ILE A 115 -6.69 6.93 2.86
CA ILE A 115 -5.80 6.94 4.00
C ILE A 115 -5.27 5.51 4.04
N LEU A 116 -3.96 5.29 3.81
CA LEU A 116 -3.13 4.57 4.79
C LEU A 116 -1.61 4.42 4.49
N GLY A 117 -0.87 4.15 5.58
CA GLY A 117 0.37 3.37 5.62
C GLY A 117 1.10 3.44 6.98
N PHE A 118 0.90 2.46 7.90
CA PHE A 118 1.73 2.31 9.10
C PHE A 118 3.09 1.72 8.76
N VAL A 119 3.93 2.55 8.15
CA VAL A 119 5.27 2.13 7.81
C VAL A 119 6.12 2.18 9.06
N ASN A 120 6.60 1.03 9.54
CA ASN A 120 7.78 0.79 10.40
C ASN A 120 8.36 1.95 11.24
N ASN A 121 7.53 2.80 11.85
CA ASN A 121 7.92 4.07 12.47
C ASN A 121 8.62 5.08 11.53
N LEU A 122 8.33 5.06 10.22
CA LEU A 122 8.81 6.09 9.30
C LEU A 122 7.98 7.35 9.47
N SER A 123 8.68 8.47 9.61
CA SER A 123 8.09 9.81 9.65
C SER A 123 7.71 10.30 8.25
N SER A 124 6.77 11.22 8.21
CA SER A 124 6.29 11.95 7.03
C SER A 124 7.43 12.60 6.24
N ALA A 125 8.49 13.04 6.93
CA ALA A 125 9.70 13.57 6.31
C ALA A 125 10.48 12.51 5.51
N GLN A 126 10.50 11.25 5.96
CA GLN A 126 11.21 10.16 5.29
C GLN A 126 10.44 9.65 4.05
N LEU A 127 9.10 9.76 4.05
CA LEU A 127 8.26 9.32 2.94
C LEU A 127 8.09 10.35 1.82
N ALA A 128 8.35 11.64 2.06
CA ALA A 128 8.12 12.72 1.09
C ALA A 128 8.77 12.52 -0.31
N GLY A 129 9.80 11.68 -0.42
CA GLY A 129 10.50 11.36 -1.68
C GLY A 129 10.20 9.97 -2.28
N GLN A 130 9.30 9.19 -1.68
CA GLN A 130 9.09 7.78 -2.06
C GLN A 130 7.90 7.55 -3.00
N PHE A 131 7.16 8.62 -3.32
CA PHE A 131 5.97 8.54 -4.17
C PHE A 131 6.31 8.45 -5.65
N VAL A 132 5.60 7.56 -6.34
CA VAL A 132 5.62 7.43 -7.79
C VAL A 132 4.20 7.55 -8.33
N SER A 133 4.04 8.25 -9.46
CA SER A 133 2.75 8.26 -10.16
C SER A 133 2.57 6.91 -10.82
N THR A 134 1.52 6.19 -10.45
CA THR A 134 1.17 4.93 -11.08
C THR A 134 -0.10 5.11 -11.89
N SER A 135 0.01 4.91 -13.21
CA SER A 135 -1.16 4.83 -14.09
C SER A 135 -1.55 3.36 -14.23
N PHE A 136 -2.34 2.87 -13.28
CA PHE A 136 -3.03 1.59 -13.45
C PHE A 136 -4.39 1.88 -14.10
N THR A 137 -4.50 1.57 -15.40
CA THR A 137 -5.76 1.63 -16.17
C THR A 137 -6.41 0.28 -16.26
#